data_AF-A0A946UM00-F1
#
_entry.id   AF-A0A946UM00-F1
#
_cell.length_a   1.000
_cell.length_b   1.000
_cell.length_c   1.000
_cell.angle_alpha   90.00
_cell.angle_beta   90.00
_cell.angle_gamma   90.00
#
_symmetry.space_group_name_H-M   'P 1'
#
loop_
_entity.id
_entity.type
_entity.pdbx_description
1 polymer ?
#
loop_
_entity_poly.entity_id
_entity_poly.type
_entity_poly.pdbx_seq_one_letter_code
_entity_poly.pdbx_strand_id
1 'polypeptide(L)'
;MTRINKRVSVFGSYGTRALLLASGLIAAGIATMILFAPNAFYGSYGIDIGADINLANELKAPAGPLLLAGLLMMAGVFRSEFTTPSLATAAAVYLSYGLSRILSMAMDGVPHSGLVSAASIEVAIGAICFVDLLRHRKTTVARRRAAGDTWYATTREDAT
;
A
#
# COMPACT_ATOMS: atom_id res chain seq x y z
N MET A 1 -4.52 -18.46 19.14
CA MET A 1 -3.75 -17.22 19.38
C MET A 1 -2.44 -17.29 18.58
N THR A 2 -2.48 -16.91 17.30
CA THR A 2 -1.35 -17.06 16.38
C THR A 2 -0.33 -15.96 16.63
N ARG A 3 0.77 -16.31 17.31
CA ARG A 3 1.87 -15.37 17.61
C ARG A 3 2.43 -14.84 16.31
N ILE A 4 2.36 -13.51 16.13
CA ILE A 4 3.09 -12.84 15.06
C ILE A 4 4.57 -13.00 15.37
N ASN A 5 5.26 -13.78 14.54
CA ASN A 5 6.67 -14.06 14.70
C ASN A 5 7.46 -12.76 14.45
N LYS A 6 8.07 -12.22 15.51
CA LYS A 6 8.76 -10.91 15.57
C LYS A 6 9.88 -10.71 14.54
N ARG A 7 10.33 -11.75 13.81
CA ARG A 7 11.55 -11.72 12.98
C ARG A 7 11.38 -11.32 11.51
N VAL A 8 10.16 -11.07 11.02
CA VAL A 8 9.93 -11.01 9.56
C VAL A 8 9.81 -9.58 9.01
N SER A 9 9.40 -8.60 9.81
CA SER A 9 9.23 -7.22 9.35
C SER A 9 10.38 -6.30 9.71
N VAL A 10 10.56 -5.22 8.92
CA VAL A 10 11.61 -4.21 9.10
C VAL A 10 11.59 -3.59 10.50
N PHE A 11 10.40 -3.41 11.08
CA PHE A 11 10.18 -2.77 12.37
C PHE A 11 9.50 -3.68 13.43
N GLY A 12 9.42 -5.00 13.17
CA GLY A 12 8.67 -5.94 14.01
C GLY A 12 7.14 -5.84 13.85
N SER A 13 6.39 -6.73 14.52
CA SER A 13 4.94 -6.88 14.32
C SER A 13 4.13 -5.60 14.54
N TYR A 14 4.54 -4.76 15.49
CA TYR A 14 3.84 -3.52 15.80
C TYR A 14 4.15 -2.44 14.77
N GLY A 15 5.38 -2.42 14.22
CA GLY A 15 5.78 -1.48 13.18
C GLY A 15 5.03 -1.69 11.87
N THR A 16 4.86 -2.93 11.40
CA THR A 16 4.07 -3.23 10.20
C THR A 16 2.61 -2.80 10.35
N ARG A 17 2.03 -3.01 11.53
CA ARG A 17 0.65 -2.59 11.84
C ARG A 17 0.53 -1.06 11.85
N ALA A 18 1.47 -0.37 12.46
CA ALA A 18 1.50 1.09 12.47
C ALA A 18 1.67 1.65 11.05
N LEU A 19 2.54 1.04 10.25
CA LEU A 19 2.74 1.40 8.83
C LEU A 19 1.44 1.23 8.03
N LEU A 20 0.80 0.06 8.11
CA LEU A 20 -0.46 -0.20 7.41
C LEU A 20 -1.59 0.72 7.88
N LEU A 21 -1.65 1.05 9.16
CA LEU A 21 -2.62 1.99 9.70
C LEU A 21 -2.39 3.40 9.15
N ALA A 22 -1.15 3.89 9.18
CA ALA A 22 -0.79 5.19 8.65
C ALA A 22 -1.07 5.29 7.14
N SER A 23 -0.60 4.31 6.37
CA SER A 23 -0.86 4.20 4.93
C SER A 23 -2.36 4.16 4.63
N GLY A 24 -3.11 3.32 5.35
CA GLY A 24 -4.55 3.22 5.15
C GLY A 24 -5.31 4.50 5.48
N LEU A 25 -4.93 5.20 6.57
CA LEU A 25 -5.52 6.48 6.96
C LEU A 25 -5.21 7.59 5.96
N ILE A 26 -3.97 7.67 5.46
CA ILE A 26 -3.59 8.65 4.43
C ILE A 26 -4.40 8.40 3.16
N ALA A 27 -4.42 7.17 2.64
CA ALA A 27 -5.15 6.83 1.43
C ALA A 27 -6.67 7.08 1.57
N ALA A 28 -7.28 6.62 2.67
CA ALA A 28 -8.69 6.81 2.93
C ALA A 28 -9.05 8.29 3.14
N GLY A 29 -8.22 9.05 3.85
CA GLY A 29 -8.41 10.48 4.08
C GLY A 29 -8.37 11.28 2.78
N ILE A 30 -7.35 11.05 1.95
CA ILE A 30 -7.23 11.70 0.63
C ILE A 30 -8.44 11.34 -0.25
N ALA A 31 -8.77 10.04 -0.35
CA ALA A 31 -9.88 9.58 -1.17
C ALA A 31 -11.23 10.16 -0.73
N THR A 32 -11.48 10.19 0.58
CA THR A 32 -12.69 10.80 1.16
C THR A 32 -12.76 12.28 0.80
N MET A 33 -11.65 13.02 0.95
CA MET A 33 -11.62 14.43 0.64
C MET A 33 -11.88 14.70 -0.85
N ILE A 34 -11.34 13.90 -1.76
CA ILE A 34 -11.61 13.99 -3.20
C ILE A 34 -13.09 13.70 -3.52
N LEU A 35 -13.69 12.67 -2.92
CA LEU A 35 -15.07 12.28 -3.19
C LEU A 35 -16.09 13.35 -2.73
N PHE A 36 -15.89 13.88 -1.53
CA PHE A 36 -16.86 14.79 -0.90
C PHE A 36 -16.56 16.28 -1.13
N ALA A 37 -15.28 16.65 -1.28
CA ALA A 37 -14.84 18.04 -1.41
C ALA A 37 -13.72 18.21 -2.46
N PRO A 38 -13.95 17.85 -3.73
CA PRO A 38 -12.93 17.89 -4.78
C PRO A 38 -12.35 19.30 -4.98
N ASN A 39 -13.20 20.32 -5.01
CA ASN A 39 -12.78 21.70 -5.29
C ASN A 39 -11.83 22.22 -4.21
N ALA A 40 -12.07 21.88 -2.94
CA ALA A 40 -11.17 22.26 -1.85
C ALA A 40 -9.82 21.52 -1.93
N PHE A 41 -9.84 20.23 -2.26
CA PHE A 41 -8.63 19.42 -2.38
C PHE A 41 -7.76 19.83 -3.57
N TYR A 42 -8.35 19.96 -4.75
CA TYR A 42 -7.60 20.32 -5.96
C TYR A 42 -7.24 21.81 -5.98
N GLY A 43 -8.09 22.66 -5.39
CA GLY A 43 -7.82 24.09 -5.22
C GLY A 43 -6.57 24.37 -4.37
N SER A 44 -6.22 23.51 -3.40
CA SER A 44 -4.96 23.65 -2.65
C SER A 44 -3.70 23.45 -3.50
N TYR A 45 -3.83 22.83 -4.68
CA TYR A 45 -2.76 22.68 -5.66
C TYR A 45 -2.84 23.71 -6.79
N GLY A 46 -3.74 24.69 -6.69
CA GLY A 46 -3.98 25.70 -7.73
C GLY A 46 -4.80 25.19 -8.91
N ILE A 47 -5.50 24.06 -8.77
CA ILE A 47 -6.34 23.48 -9.82
C ILE A 47 -7.78 23.94 -9.59
N ASP A 48 -8.31 24.75 -10.52
CA ASP A 48 -9.71 25.15 -10.51
C ASP A 48 -10.56 24.17 -11.34
N ILE A 49 -11.44 23.45 -10.66
CA ILE A 49 -12.42 22.54 -11.29
C ILE A 49 -13.66 23.31 -11.75
N GLY A 50 -13.88 24.52 -11.21
CA GLY A 50 -15.03 25.36 -11.53
C GLY A 50 -16.37 24.65 -11.32
N ALA A 51 -17.28 24.89 -12.26
CA ALA A 51 -18.60 24.24 -12.33
C ALA A 51 -18.65 23.07 -13.33
N ASP A 52 -17.50 22.60 -13.83
CA ASP A 52 -17.44 21.50 -14.78
C ASP A 52 -17.68 20.16 -14.07
N ILE A 53 -18.93 19.70 -14.17
CA ILE A 53 -19.39 18.44 -13.58
C ILE A 53 -18.67 17.24 -14.22
N ASN A 54 -18.32 17.30 -15.49
CA ASN A 54 -17.66 16.18 -16.16
C ASN A 54 -16.23 16.03 -15.63
N LEU A 55 -15.48 17.13 -15.57
CA LEU A 55 -14.13 17.13 -14.99
C LEU A 55 -14.15 16.68 -13.52
N ALA A 56 -15.12 17.15 -12.74
CA ALA A 56 -15.26 16.74 -11.35
C ALA A 56 -15.52 15.22 -11.20
N ASN A 57 -16.31 14.61 -12.08
CA ASN A 57 -16.56 13.16 -12.05
C ASN A 57 -15.32 12.36 -12.44
N GLU A 58 -14.58 12.79 -13.46
CA GLU A 58 -13.33 12.13 -13.89
C GLU A 58 -12.26 12.15 -12.78
N LEU A 59 -12.13 13.27 -12.07
CA LEU A 59 -11.19 13.39 -10.95
C LEU A 59 -11.63 12.60 -9.70
N LYS A 60 -12.94 12.43 -9.49
CA LYS A 60 -13.49 11.63 -8.37
C LYS A 60 -13.40 10.13 -8.59
N ALA A 61 -13.55 9.67 -9.82
CA ALA A 61 -13.55 8.25 -10.17
C ALA A 61 -12.37 7.46 -9.56
N PRO A 62 -11.09 7.90 -9.66
CA PRO A 62 -9.96 7.18 -9.07
C PRO A 62 -9.95 7.18 -7.54
N ALA A 63 -10.67 8.09 -6.88
CA ALA A 63 -10.74 8.12 -5.41
C ALA A 63 -11.54 6.94 -4.83
N GLY A 64 -12.51 6.37 -5.57
CA GLY A 64 -13.26 5.20 -5.11
C GLY A 64 -12.37 3.98 -4.85
N PRO A 65 -11.60 3.50 -5.86
CA PRO A 65 -10.62 2.43 -5.67
C PRO A 65 -9.56 2.76 -4.63
N LEU A 66 -9.12 4.02 -4.53
CA LEU A 66 -8.16 4.46 -3.51
C LEU A 66 -8.72 4.33 -2.09
N LEU A 67 -10.00 4.67 -1.89
CA LEU A 67 -10.68 4.50 -0.61
C LEU A 67 -10.74 3.02 -0.23
N LEU A 68 -11.17 2.16 -1.17
CA LEU A 68 -11.22 0.72 -0.95
C LEU A 68 -9.84 0.14 -0.60
N ALA A 69 -8.80 0.58 -1.30
CA ALA A 69 -7.43 0.20 -1.02
C ALA A 69 -7.00 0.63 0.40
N GLY A 70 -7.31 1.86 0.81
CA GLY A 70 -7.03 2.35 2.17
C GLY A 70 -7.75 1.53 3.25
N LEU A 71 -9.01 1.17 3.03
CA LEU A 71 -9.75 0.28 3.94
C LEU A 71 -9.11 -1.12 4.01
N LEU A 72 -8.67 -1.67 2.88
CA LEU A 72 -7.97 -2.96 2.84
C LEU A 72 -6.61 -2.89 3.56
N MET A 73 -5.89 -1.78 3.47
CA MET A 73 -4.65 -1.58 4.24
C MET A 73 -4.93 -1.62 5.74
N MET A 74 -5.98 -0.93 6.20
CA MET A 74 -6.39 -0.94 7.61
C MET A 74 -6.88 -2.31 8.08
N ALA A 75 -7.53 -3.10 7.21
CA ALA A 75 -7.96 -4.47 7.56
C ALA A 75 -6.78 -5.37 7.99
N GLY A 76 -5.60 -5.18 7.40
CA GLY A 76 -4.36 -5.88 7.76
C GLY A 76 -3.81 -5.55 9.15
N VAL A 77 -4.31 -4.48 9.78
CA VAL A 77 -3.99 -4.12 11.18
C VAL A 77 -4.74 -5.03 12.15
N PHE A 78 -6.03 -5.26 11.89
CA PHE A 78 -6.91 -6.03 12.77
C PHE A 78 -6.74 -7.54 12.61
N ARG A 79 -6.47 -8.00 11.37
CA ARG A 79 -6.36 -9.43 11.06
C ARG A 79 -5.05 -9.76 10.35
N SER A 80 -4.29 -10.69 10.93
CA SER A 80 -2.97 -11.12 10.40
C SER A 80 -3.04 -11.80 9.04
N GLU A 81 -4.20 -12.39 8.70
CA GLU A 81 -4.45 -12.99 7.38
C GLU A 81 -4.45 -11.95 6.26
N PHE A 82 -4.84 -10.71 6.57
CA PHE A 82 -4.86 -9.61 5.62
C PHE A 82 -3.54 -8.85 5.54
N THR A 83 -2.56 -9.09 6.42
CA THR A 83 -1.31 -8.31 6.42
C THR A 83 -0.57 -8.37 5.08
N THR A 84 -0.46 -9.55 4.46
CA THR A 84 0.22 -9.70 3.15
C THR A 84 -0.53 -8.98 2.02
N PRO A 85 -1.85 -9.17 1.81
CA PRO A 85 -2.57 -8.41 0.79
C PRO A 85 -2.57 -6.91 1.09
N SER A 86 -2.68 -6.48 2.35
CA SER A 86 -2.59 -5.06 2.73
C SER A 86 -1.23 -4.44 2.37
N LEU A 87 -0.11 -5.14 2.64
CA LEU A 87 1.23 -4.69 2.25
C LEU A 87 1.40 -4.64 0.72
N ALA A 88 0.85 -5.62 0.00
CA ALA A 88 0.87 -5.63 -1.46
C ALA A 88 0.06 -4.48 -2.05
N THR A 89 -1.14 -4.23 -1.52
CA THR A 89 -1.98 -3.10 -1.92
C THR A 89 -1.32 -1.76 -1.61
N ALA A 90 -0.74 -1.59 -0.42
CA ALA A 90 0.00 -0.38 -0.05
C ALA A 90 1.17 -0.13 -1.00
N ALA A 91 2.03 -1.14 -1.20
CA ALA A 91 3.16 -1.03 -2.11
C ALA A 91 2.71 -0.69 -3.54
N ALA A 92 1.69 -1.36 -4.05
CA ALA A 92 1.19 -1.14 -5.40
C ALA A 92 0.64 0.27 -5.59
N VAL A 93 -0.22 0.74 -4.68
CA VAL A 93 -0.86 2.07 -4.78
C VAL A 93 0.16 3.20 -4.65
N TYR A 94 1.00 3.15 -3.62
CA TYR A 94 1.93 4.24 -3.34
C TYR A 94 3.08 4.30 -4.36
N LEU A 95 3.60 3.15 -4.80
CA LEU A 95 4.61 3.15 -5.86
C LEU A 95 4.03 3.54 -7.21
N SER A 96 2.82 3.09 -7.57
CA SER A 96 2.23 3.48 -8.84
C SER A 96 2.00 4.99 -8.90
N TYR A 97 1.38 5.58 -7.88
CA TYR A 97 1.18 7.03 -7.82
C TYR A 97 2.50 7.81 -7.83
N GLY A 98 3.44 7.44 -6.96
CA GLY A 98 4.72 8.14 -6.85
C GLY A 98 5.58 8.05 -8.11
N LEU A 99 5.68 6.86 -8.72
CA LEU A 99 6.45 6.66 -9.95
C LEU A 99 5.77 7.32 -11.16
N SER A 100 4.44 7.24 -11.27
CA SER A 100 3.70 7.96 -12.32
C SER A 100 3.89 9.46 -12.19
N ARG A 101 3.92 10.01 -10.97
CA ARG A 101 4.21 11.43 -10.73
C ARG A 101 5.62 11.82 -11.13
N ILE A 102 6.62 11.00 -10.83
CA ILE A 102 8.01 11.24 -11.27
C ILE A 102 8.10 11.22 -12.79
N LEU A 103 7.45 10.26 -13.44
CA LEU A 103 7.42 10.18 -14.90
C LEU A 103 6.73 11.40 -15.52
N SER A 104 5.56 11.80 -15.01
CA SER A 104 4.89 13.03 -15.45
C SER A 104 5.74 14.28 -15.21
N MET A 105 6.49 14.35 -14.11
CA MET A 105 7.42 15.46 -13.88
C MET A 105 8.54 15.54 -14.92
N ALA A 106 9.03 14.38 -15.37
CA ALA A 106 10.05 14.30 -16.40
C ALA A 106 9.53 14.68 -17.79
N MET A 107 8.24 14.45 -18.07
CA MET A 107 7.62 14.72 -19.37
C MET A 107 7.00 16.12 -19.45
N ASP A 108 6.23 16.51 -18.43
CA ASP A 108 5.37 17.69 -18.42
C ASP A 108 5.94 18.84 -17.57
N GLY A 109 7.04 18.59 -16.85
CA GLY A 109 7.69 19.54 -15.96
C GLY A 109 7.24 19.44 -14.49
N VAL A 110 7.87 20.22 -13.62
CA VAL A 110 7.66 20.14 -12.17
C VAL A 110 6.36 20.87 -11.77
N PRO A 111 5.39 20.19 -11.13
CA PRO A 111 4.12 20.79 -10.71
C PRO A 111 4.25 21.54 -9.38
N HIS A 112 3.11 21.94 -8.81
CA HIS A 112 3.02 22.56 -7.50
C HIS A 112 3.79 21.78 -6.41
N SER A 113 4.45 22.49 -5.50
CA SER A 113 5.36 21.91 -4.48
C SER A 113 4.68 20.86 -3.60
N GLY A 114 3.40 21.04 -3.29
CA GLY A 114 2.58 20.04 -2.60
C GLY A 114 2.57 18.68 -3.30
N LEU A 115 2.43 18.66 -4.64
CA LEU A 115 2.42 17.41 -5.42
C LEU A 115 3.80 16.75 -5.48
N VAL A 116 4.87 17.54 -5.48
CA VAL A 116 6.26 17.03 -5.42
C VAL A 116 6.52 16.38 -4.05
N SER A 117 6.06 17.02 -2.97
CA SER A 117 6.17 16.48 -1.62
C SER A 117 5.35 15.20 -1.45
N ALA A 118 4.14 15.16 -2.02
CA ALA A 118 3.29 13.98 -2.04
C ALA A 118 3.99 12.82 -2.77
N ALA A 119 4.53 13.05 -3.97
CA ALA A 119 5.25 12.02 -4.73
C ALA A 119 6.43 11.43 -3.94
N SER A 120 7.16 12.28 -3.20
CA SER A 120 8.27 11.84 -2.37
C SER A 120 7.80 10.93 -1.21
N ILE A 121 6.71 11.32 -0.55
CA ILE A 121 6.10 10.52 0.53
C ILE A 121 5.54 9.21 -0.02
N GLU A 122 4.87 9.25 -1.17
CA GLU A 122 4.32 8.08 -1.86
C GLU A 122 5.42 7.05 -2.16
N VAL A 123 6.52 7.46 -2.78
CA VAL A 123 7.64 6.55 -3.06
C VAL A 123 8.24 5.99 -1.77
N ALA A 124 8.41 6.80 -0.72
CA ALA A 124 8.97 6.33 0.54
C ALA A 124 8.07 5.28 1.21
N ILE A 125 6.78 5.56 1.36
CA ILE A 125 5.80 4.63 1.95
C ILE A 125 5.73 3.35 1.11
N GLY A 126 5.62 3.49 -0.21
CA GLY A 126 5.52 2.39 -1.14
C GLY A 126 6.75 1.47 -1.09
N ALA A 127 7.95 2.04 -1.06
CA ALA A 127 9.20 1.30 -0.95
C ALA A 127 9.31 0.54 0.38
N ILE A 128 8.96 1.17 1.51
CA ILE A 128 8.98 0.52 2.82
C ILE A 128 7.99 -0.65 2.84
N CYS A 129 6.76 -0.45 2.36
CA CYS A 129 5.74 -1.51 2.27
C CYS A 129 6.20 -2.66 1.35
N PHE A 130 6.85 -2.34 0.23
CA PHE A 130 7.37 -3.34 -0.71
C PHE A 130 8.48 -4.18 -0.09
N VAL A 131 9.42 -3.55 0.61
CA VAL A 131 10.49 -4.27 1.32
C VAL A 131 9.91 -5.19 2.40
N ASP A 132 8.92 -4.72 3.17
CA ASP A 132 8.27 -5.54 4.20
C ASP A 132 7.52 -6.72 3.57
N LEU A 133 6.83 -6.50 2.44
CA LEU A 133 6.17 -7.56 1.67
C LEU A 133 7.14 -8.64 1.21
N LEU A 134 8.29 -8.27 0.63
CA LEU A 134 9.28 -9.22 0.13
C LEU A 134 9.81 -10.13 1.25
N ARG A 135 10.00 -9.57 2.46
CA ARG A 135 10.44 -10.34 3.64
C ARG A 135 9.36 -11.33 4.09
N HIS A 136 8.09 -10.90 4.13
CA HIS A 136 6.95 -11.75 4.44
C HIS A 136 6.78 -12.93 3.46
N ARG A 137 7.04 -12.73 2.16
CA ARG A 137 6.98 -13.81 1.16
C ARG A 137 8.10 -14.83 1.32
N LYS A 138 9.35 -14.38 1.55
CA LYS A 138 10.52 -15.28 1.71
C LYS A 138 10.33 -16.27 2.86
N THR A 139 9.78 -15.84 3.99
CA THR A 139 9.55 -16.72 5.15
C THR A 139 8.46 -17.76 4.87
N THR A 140 7.40 -17.37 4.16
CA THR A 140 6.30 -18.29 3.82
C THR A 140 6.78 -19.41 2.89
N VAL A 141 7.62 -19.07 1.90
CA VAL A 141 8.21 -20.05 0.97
C VAL A 141 9.20 -20.97 1.67
N ALA A 142 10.10 -20.42 2.50
CA ALA A 142 11.08 -21.22 3.25
C ALA A 142 10.41 -22.25 4.18
N ARG A 143 9.31 -21.85 4.84
CA ARG A 143 8.53 -22.75 5.71
C ARG A 143 7.82 -23.86 4.94
N ARG A 144 7.29 -23.56 3.75
CA ARG A 144 6.67 -24.58 2.88
C ARG A 144 7.71 -25.59 2.37
N ARG A 145 8.91 -25.13 1.99
CA ARG A 145 10.01 -26.02 1.61
C ARG A 145 10.44 -26.94 2.76
N ALA A 146 10.73 -26.38 3.93
CA ALA A 146 11.12 -27.19 5.10
C ALA A 146 10.06 -28.23 5.50
N ALA A 147 8.77 -27.88 5.43
CA ALA A 147 7.68 -28.83 5.69
C ALA A 147 7.60 -29.94 4.61
N GLY A 148 7.84 -29.60 3.34
CA GLY A 148 7.93 -30.57 2.25
C GLY A 148 9.12 -31.52 2.42
N ASP A 149 10.29 -30.99 2.74
CA ASP A 149 11.51 -31.79 2.96
C ASP A 149 11.33 -32.78 4.14
N THR A 150 10.63 -32.36 5.20
CA THR A 150 10.32 -33.21 6.35
C THR A 150 9.35 -34.34 5.98
N TRP A 151 8.32 -34.04 5.19
CA TRP A 151 7.38 -35.05 4.69
C TRP A 151 8.08 -36.11 3.83
N TYR A 152 8.94 -35.67 2.91
CA TYR A 152 9.73 -36.59 2.08
C TYR A 152 10.66 -37.48 2.90
N ALA A 153 11.29 -36.96 3.97
CA ALA A 153 12.16 -37.73 4.85
C ALA A 153 11.40 -38.86 5.57
N THR A 154 10.28 -38.54 6.23
CA THR A 154 9.44 -39.54 6.94
C THR A 154 8.92 -40.62 6.01
N THR A 155 8.39 -40.28 4.83
CA THR A 155 7.86 -41.28 3.89
C THR A 155 8.91 -42.26 3.35
N ARG A 156 10.20 -41.92 3.46
CA ARG A 156 11.30 -42.76 2.99
C ARG A 156 11.77 -43.76 4.05
N GLU A 157 11.62 -43.42 5.34
CA GLU A 157 11.91 -44.30 6.48
C GLU A 157 10.82 -45.37 6.65
N ASP A 158 9.56 -45.04 6.34
CA ASP A 158 8.45 -46.00 6.41
C ASP A 158 8.44 -47.04 5.26
N ALA A 159 9.28 -46.85 4.24
CA ALA A 159 9.35 -47.68 3.04
C ALA A 159 10.52 -48.68 3.01
N THR A 160 11.34 -48.72 4.07
CA THR A 160 12.50 -49.63 4.25
C THR A 160 12.29 -50.58 5.41
#